data_AF-B4EV37-F1
#
_entry.id   AF-B4EV37-F1
#
_cell.length_a   1.000
_cell.length_b   1.000
_cell.length_c   1.000
_cell.angle_alpha   90.00
_cell.angle_beta   90.00
_cell.angle_gamma   90.00
#
_symmetry.space_group_name_H-M   'P 1'
#
loop_
_entity.id
_entity.type
_entity.pdbx_description
1 polymer ?
#
loop_
_entity_poly.entity_id
_entity_poly.type
_entity_poly.pdbx_seq_one_letter_code
_entity_poly.pdbx_strand_id
1 'polypeptide(L)'
;MNIYQRGQSTALRMLKKYGVSYQAKRDGKHWVDDEGQEHFEPETLFSVVGVKTQYKPYEIDGTLILSTDIKMILPPDIDIQKGDKVLVDGVWLRVHEPNPVKPADIIICYQSQLRA
;
A
#
# COMPACT_ATOMS: atom_id res chain seq x y z
N MET A 1 1.75 26.33 4.94
CA MET A 1 1.25 24.96 4.73
C MET A 1 -0.15 24.98 4.11
N ASN A 2 -0.29 24.48 2.88
CA ASN A 2 -1.56 24.37 2.15
C ASN A 2 -2.49 23.33 2.81
N ILE A 3 -3.80 23.39 2.56
CA ILE A 3 -4.82 22.47 3.10
C ILE A 3 -4.45 21.00 2.86
N TYR A 4 -3.90 20.67 1.69
CA TYR A 4 -3.49 19.30 1.36
C TYR A 4 -2.30 18.81 2.20
N GLN A 5 -1.32 19.67 2.46
CA GLN A 5 -0.20 19.34 3.35
C GLN A 5 -0.68 19.15 4.79
N ARG A 6 -1.64 19.97 5.26
CA ARG A 6 -2.28 19.77 6.58
C ARG A 6 -3.04 18.45 6.65
N GLY A 7 -3.75 18.09 5.58
CA GLY A 7 -4.44 16.82 5.42
C GLY A 7 -3.47 15.64 5.53
N GLN A 8 -2.36 15.69 4.80
CA GLN A 8 -1.30 14.69 4.85
C GLN A 8 -0.72 14.53 6.25
N SER A 9 -0.34 15.63 6.92
CA SER A 9 0.19 15.58 8.30
C SER A 9 -0.84 15.03 9.29
N THR A 10 -2.13 15.33 9.09
CA THR A 10 -3.19 14.82 9.96
C THR A 10 -3.41 13.33 9.75
N ALA A 11 -3.48 12.86 8.50
CA ALA A 11 -3.59 11.45 8.17
C ALA A 11 -2.42 10.65 8.76
N LEU A 12 -1.19 11.14 8.57
CA LEU A 12 0.01 10.53 9.12
C LEU A 12 -0.05 10.43 10.65
N ARG A 13 -0.43 11.52 11.33
CA ARG A 13 -0.57 11.55 12.79
C ARG A 13 -1.64 10.56 13.28
N MET A 14 -2.77 10.45 12.59
CA MET A 14 -3.85 9.53 12.96
C MET A 14 -3.44 8.08 12.78
N LEU A 15 -2.82 7.75 11.65
CA LEU A 15 -2.31 6.39 11.38
C LEU A 15 -1.24 6.00 12.40
N LYS A 16 -0.27 6.87 12.70
CA LYS A 16 0.75 6.61 13.73
C LYS A 16 0.15 6.40 15.13
N LYS A 17 -0.98 7.05 15.43
CA LYS A 17 -1.62 6.97 16.75
C LYS A 17 -2.53 5.75 16.92
N TYR A 18 -3.27 5.37 15.88
CA TYR A 18 -4.34 4.37 15.98
C TYR A 18 -4.16 3.16 15.05
N GLY A 19 -3.17 3.20 14.16
CA GLY A 19 -2.84 2.09 13.28
C GLY A 19 -2.02 1.01 13.97
N VAL A 20 -1.89 -0.12 13.27
CA VAL A 20 -1.09 -1.27 13.67
C VAL A 20 0.13 -1.36 12.77
N SER A 21 1.28 -1.70 13.33
CA SER A 21 2.51 -1.94 12.55
C SER A 21 2.44 -3.31 11.88
N TYR A 22 2.58 -3.35 10.57
CA TYR A 22 2.64 -4.56 9.76
C TYR A 22 4.02 -4.72 9.14
N GLN A 23 4.47 -5.96 9.00
CA GLN A 23 5.63 -6.26 8.16
C GLN A 23 5.20 -6.22 6.70
N ALA A 24 6.01 -5.58 5.88
CA ALA A 24 5.82 -5.50 4.44
C ALA A 24 7.12 -5.87 3.73
N LYS A 25 6.98 -6.33 2.49
CA LYS A 25 8.12 -6.65 1.63
C LYS A 25 7.87 -6.28 0.19
N ARG A 26 8.93 -5.87 -0.47
CA ARG A 26 8.98 -5.61 -1.90
C ARG A 26 9.87 -6.65 -2.54
N ASP A 27 9.28 -7.46 -3.42
CA ASP A 27 10.05 -8.44 -4.18
C ASP A 27 11.12 -7.71 -5.00
N GLY A 28 12.29 -8.33 -5.12
CA GLY A 28 13.38 -7.83 -5.96
C GLY A 28 13.02 -7.81 -7.44
N LYS A 29 13.75 -7.03 -8.23
CA LYS A 29 13.59 -6.97 -9.68
C LYS A 29 14.84 -7.48 -10.37
N HIS A 30 14.63 -8.15 -11.49
CA HIS A 30 15.68 -8.57 -12.40
C HIS A 30 15.34 -8.07 -13.79
N TRP A 31 16.25 -7.31 -14.41
CA TRP A 31 16.09 -6.84 -15.78
C TRP A 31 17.44 -6.76 -16.49
N VAL A 32 17.41 -6.73 -17.82
CA VAL A 32 18.58 -6.50 -18.66
C VAL A 32 18.41 -5.12 -19.29
N ASP A 33 19.44 -4.30 -19.24
CA ASP A 33 19.42 -2.99 -19.89
C ASP A 33 19.69 -3.09 -21.41
N ASP A 34 19.59 -1.96 -22.11
CA ASP A 34 19.81 -1.89 -23.56
C ASP A 34 21.27 -2.19 -23.96
N GLU A 35 22.21 -2.20 -23.01
CA GLU A 35 23.62 -2.53 -23.19
C GLU A 35 23.91 -4.02 -22.90
N GLY A 36 22.89 -4.80 -22.50
CA GLY A 36 22.99 -6.22 -22.20
C GLY A 36 23.50 -6.54 -20.79
N GLN A 37 23.58 -5.55 -19.89
CA GLN A 37 23.98 -5.75 -18.50
C GLN A 37 22.79 -6.19 -17.65
N GLU A 38 22.98 -7.27 -16.89
CA GLU A 38 21.99 -7.76 -15.92
C GLU A 38 22.00 -6.87 -14.67
N HIS A 39 20.81 -6.37 -14.32
CA HIS A 39 20.57 -5.62 -13.10
C HIS A 39 19.71 -6.43 -12.14
N PHE A 40 20.09 -6.40 -10.87
CA PHE A 40 19.40 -7.09 -9.80
C PHE A 40 19.15 -6.15 -8.62
N GLU A 41 17.88 -5.98 -8.26
CA GLU A 41 17.46 -5.34 -7.01
C GLU A 41 17.06 -6.43 -6.01
N PRO A 42 17.63 -6.47 -4.79
CA PRO A 42 17.27 -7.47 -3.79
C PRO A 42 15.87 -7.21 -3.20
N GLU A 43 15.27 -8.27 -2.63
CA GLU A 43 14.04 -8.13 -1.83
C GLU A 43 14.28 -7.16 -0.66
N THR A 44 13.34 -6.24 -0.46
CA THR A 44 13.42 -5.25 0.63
C THR A 44 12.32 -5.50 1.65
N LEU A 45 12.69 -5.63 2.92
CA LEU A 45 11.76 -5.72 4.05
C LEU A 45 11.59 -4.34 4.69
N PHE A 46 10.36 -3.97 5.00
CA PHE A 46 10.05 -2.72 5.68
C PHE A 46 8.83 -2.86 6.59
N SER A 47 8.63 -1.89 7.47
CA SER A 47 7.46 -1.84 8.35
C SER A 47 6.53 -0.72 7.90
N VAL A 48 5.23 -0.98 7.91
CA VAL A 48 4.20 0.01 7.58
C VAL A 48 3.11 0.03 8.63
N VAL A 49 2.68 1.22 9.04
CA VAL A 49 1.56 1.36 9.97
C VAL A 49 0.26 1.44 9.19
N GLY A 50 -0.65 0.48 9.34
CA GLY A 50 -1.89 0.42 8.59
C GLY A 50 -3.13 0.35 9.45
N VAL A 51 -4.28 0.62 8.84
CA VAL A 51 -5.59 0.30 9.41
C VAL A 51 -6.36 -0.57 8.44
N LYS A 52 -6.73 -1.78 8.88
CA LYS A 52 -7.61 -2.67 8.11
C LYS A 52 -9.03 -2.10 8.11
N THR A 53 -9.63 -2.07 6.92
CA THR A 53 -11.02 -1.69 6.69
C THR A 53 -11.68 -2.75 5.80
N GLN A 54 -12.99 -2.68 5.66
CA GLN A 54 -13.75 -3.63 4.84
C GLN A 54 -14.35 -2.92 3.64
N TYR A 55 -14.42 -3.64 2.52
CA TYR A 55 -15.29 -3.24 1.42
C TYR A 55 -16.74 -3.37 1.86
N LYS A 56 -17.57 -2.43 1.41
CA LYS A 56 -19.02 -2.55 1.56
C LYS A 56 -19.52 -3.65 0.62
N PRO A 57 -20.62 -4.35 0.95
CA PRO A 57 -21.10 -5.46 0.14
C PRO A 57 -21.33 -5.11 -1.34
N TYR A 58 -21.79 -3.90 -1.64
CA TYR A 58 -22.05 -3.44 -3.01
C TYR A 58 -20.77 -3.05 -3.78
N GLU A 59 -19.62 -2.91 -3.10
CA GLU A 59 -18.32 -2.69 -3.76
C GLU A 59 -17.72 -4.02 -4.26
N ILE A 60 -18.22 -5.16 -3.77
CA ILE A 60 -17.71 -6.49 -4.15
C ILE A 60 -18.45 -6.98 -5.39
N ASP A 61 -17.74 -7.04 -6.51
CA ASP A 61 -18.28 -7.45 -7.82
C ASP A 61 -17.85 -8.86 -8.25
N GLY A 62 -16.91 -9.49 -7.53
CA GLY A 62 -16.42 -10.84 -7.82
C GLY A 62 -15.40 -10.90 -8.97
N THR A 63 -14.97 -9.75 -9.50
CA THR A 63 -13.99 -9.61 -10.58
C THR A 63 -12.83 -8.70 -10.18
N LEU A 64 -13.07 -7.39 -10.11
CA LEU A 64 -12.07 -6.40 -9.70
C LEU A 64 -11.88 -6.43 -8.20
N ILE A 65 -12.97 -6.53 -7.43
CA ILE A 65 -12.95 -6.65 -5.97
C ILE A 65 -13.58 -7.98 -5.58
N LEU A 66 -12.76 -8.85 -5.00
CA LEU A 66 -13.19 -10.15 -4.50
C LEU A 66 -13.65 -10.05 -3.05
N SER A 67 -14.49 -10.98 -2.60
CA SER A 67 -14.93 -11.06 -1.20
C SER A 67 -13.79 -11.29 -0.21
N THR A 68 -12.67 -11.84 -0.68
CA THR A 68 -11.46 -12.10 0.09
C THR A 68 -10.49 -10.92 0.12
N ASP A 69 -10.73 -9.88 -0.71
CA ASP A 69 -9.87 -8.71 -0.73
C ASP A 69 -10.09 -7.88 0.53
N ILE A 70 -8.99 -7.30 1.02
CA ILE A 70 -9.06 -6.36 2.14
C ILE A 70 -8.71 -4.96 1.66
N LYS A 71 -9.37 -3.96 2.25
CA LYS A 71 -9.06 -2.55 2.04
C LYS A 71 -8.20 -2.08 3.21
N MET A 72 -7.02 -1.52 2.96
CA MET A 72 -6.14 -1.04 4.01
C MET A 72 -5.77 0.42 3.80
N ILE A 73 -5.85 1.21 4.86
CA ILE A 73 -5.38 2.60 4.85
C ILE A 73 -3.91 2.60 5.25
N LEU A 74 -3.04 3.12 4.37
CA LEU A 74 -1.59 3.19 4.57
C LEU A 74 -1.09 4.64 4.48
N PRO A 75 0.02 4.98 5.17
CA PRO A 75 0.46 6.35 5.32
C PRO A 75 1.20 6.82 4.07
N PRO A 76 1.27 8.13 3.85
CA PRO A 76 1.91 8.73 2.68
C PRO A 76 3.44 8.81 2.77
N ASP A 77 4.04 8.51 3.93
CA ASP A 77 5.50 8.57 4.14
C ASP A 77 6.24 7.32 3.65
N ILE A 78 5.49 6.32 3.17
CA ILE A 78 6.03 5.13 2.51
C ILE A 78 5.41 5.06 1.11
N ASP A 79 6.25 4.88 0.09
CA ASP A 79 5.78 4.66 -1.27
C ASP A 79 5.29 3.22 -1.42
N ILE A 80 3.97 3.04 -1.44
CA ILE A 80 3.32 1.73 -1.56
C ILE A 80 3.15 1.41 -3.05
N GLN A 81 3.75 0.30 -3.48
CA GLN A 81 3.77 -0.10 -4.89
C GLN A 81 2.91 -1.33 -5.13
N LYS A 82 2.41 -1.43 -6.36
CA LYS A 82 1.72 -2.64 -6.82
C LYS A 82 2.68 -3.81 -6.78
N GLY A 83 2.28 -4.89 -6.13
CA GLY A 83 3.15 -6.07 -5.93
C GLY A 83 3.85 -6.15 -4.58
N ASP A 84 3.91 -5.05 -3.81
CA ASP A 84 4.32 -5.13 -2.40
C ASP A 84 3.45 -6.14 -1.67
N LYS A 85 3.99 -6.84 -0.68
CA LYS A 85 3.24 -7.79 0.16
C LYS A 85 3.22 -7.28 1.58
N VAL A 86 2.07 -7.38 2.24
CA VAL A 86 1.90 -7.01 3.65
C VAL A 86 1.42 -8.24 4.40
N LEU A 87 2.07 -8.55 5.52
CA LEU A 87 1.70 -9.65 6.39
C LEU A 87 0.51 -9.24 7.25
N VAL A 88 -0.69 -9.73 6.92
CA VAL A 88 -1.93 -9.42 7.62
C VAL A 88 -2.55 -10.72 8.14
N ASP A 89 -2.84 -10.77 9.44
CA ASP A 89 -3.45 -11.94 10.09
C ASP A 89 -2.68 -13.26 9.81
N GLY A 90 -1.34 -13.17 9.69
CA GLY A 90 -0.46 -14.32 9.43
C GLY A 90 -0.32 -14.71 7.95
N VAL A 91 -0.96 -13.98 7.02
CA VAL A 91 -0.94 -14.25 5.59
C VAL A 91 -0.30 -13.08 4.84
N TRP A 92 0.60 -13.37 3.89
CA TRP A 92 1.15 -12.35 3.00
C TRP A 92 0.13 -12.01 1.93
N LEU A 93 -0.43 -10.80 2.00
CA LEU A 93 -1.35 -10.29 0.99
C LEU A 93 -0.62 -9.30 0.09
N ARG A 94 -0.72 -9.52 -1.22
CA ARG A 94 -0.17 -8.64 -2.25
C ARG A 94 -1.04 -7.40 -2.40
N VAL A 95 -0.41 -6.24 -2.44
CA VAL A 95 -1.01 -4.98 -2.89
C VAL A 95 -1.37 -5.13 -4.37
N HIS A 96 -2.66 -5.33 -4.64
CA HIS A 96 -3.21 -5.45 -5.98
C HIS A 96 -3.30 -4.08 -6.64
N GLU A 97 -3.85 -3.11 -5.91
CA GLU A 97 -3.91 -1.70 -6.32
C GLU A 97 -3.57 -0.80 -5.13
N PRO A 98 -2.55 0.09 -5.22
CA PRO A 98 -2.20 1.01 -4.13
C PRO A 98 -3.25 2.09 -3.86
N ASN A 99 -3.98 2.55 -4.88
CA ASN A 99 -5.04 3.57 -4.78
C ASN A 99 -4.67 4.79 -3.90
N PRO A 100 -3.71 5.63 -4.34
CA PRO A 100 -3.35 6.83 -3.60
C PRO A 100 -4.51 7.84 -3.55
N VAL A 101 -4.81 8.35 -2.37
CA VAL A 101 -5.74 9.47 -2.17
C VAL A 101 -4.98 10.77 -2.39
N LYS A 102 -5.08 11.31 -3.60
CA LYS A 102 -4.32 12.49 -4.02
C LYS A 102 -5.24 13.55 -4.68
N PRO A 103 -5.55 14.68 -4.00
CA PRO A 103 -6.33 15.75 -4.62
C PRO A 103 -5.54 16.57 -5.65
N ALA A 104 -4.20 16.48 -5.63
CA ALA A 104 -3.27 17.05 -6.60
C ALA A 104 -2.01 16.15 -6.59
N ASP A 105 -0.80 16.71 -6.61
CA ASP A 105 0.45 15.95 -6.54
C ASP A 105 0.85 15.50 -5.11
N ILE A 106 -0.01 15.73 -4.12
CA ILE A 106 0.22 15.34 -2.72
C ILE A 106 -0.60 14.11 -2.39
N ILE A 107 0.10 13.01 -2.05
CA ILE A 107 -0.53 11.81 -1.51
C ILE A 107 -0.85 12.05 -0.03
N ILE A 108 -2.14 12.00 0.32
CA ILE A 108 -2.59 12.15 1.71
C ILE A 108 -2.47 10.82 2.46
N CYS A 109 -2.86 9.72 1.81
CA CYS A 109 -2.75 8.35 2.25
C CYS A 109 -3.01 7.41 1.05
N TYR A 110 -2.93 6.11 1.29
CA TYR A 110 -3.34 5.08 0.33
C TYR A 110 -4.59 4.35 0.83
N GLN A 111 -5.46 3.96 -0.09
CA GLN A 111 -6.59 3.05 0.16
C GLN A 111 -6.36 1.72 -0.57
N SER A 112 -5.28 1.05 -0.20
CA SER A 112 -4.77 -0.10 -0.90
C SER A 112 -5.75 -1.27 -0.85
N GLN A 113 -5.91 -1.92 -2.00
CA GLN A 113 -6.53 -3.22 -2.14
C GLN A 113 -5.46 -4.29 -1.97
N LEU A 114 -5.63 -5.18 -1.01
CA LEU A 114 -4.73 -6.32 -0.81
C LEU A 114 -5.48 -7.63 -1.07
N ARG A 115 -4.78 -8.55 -1.72
CA ARG A 115 -5.30 -9.86 -2.15
C ARG A 115 -4.26 -10.94 -1.87
N ALA A 116 -4.73 -12.13 -1.47
CA ALA A 116 -3.87 -13.30 -1.30
C ALA A 116 -3.26 -13.76 -2.64
#